data_AF-A0A9F2KUV1-F1
#
_entry.id   AF-A0A9F2KUV1-F1
#
_cell.length_a   1.000
_cell.length_b   1.000
_cell.length_c   1.000
_cell.angle_alpha   90.00
_cell.angle_beta   90.00
_cell.angle_gamma   90.00
#
_symmetry.space_group_name_H-M   'P 1'
#
loop_
_entity.id
_entity.type
_entity.pdbx_description
1 polymer ?
#
loop_
_entity_poly.entity_id
_entity_poly.type
_entity_poly.pdbx_seq_one_letter_code
_entity_poly.pdbx_strand_id
1 'polypeptide(L)'
;MLRRKPTRLELKLDDIEEFEVVRKELETHKKQREEVDMVGANDGEGALALNPDHKSWEQVIHDRIGYKPQPKPSNRSSQFGNFEF
;
A
#
# COMPACT_ATOMS: atom_id res chain seq x y z
N MET A 1 -10.29 -43.93 26.12
CA MET A 1 -8.88 -43.48 26.04
C MET A 1 -8.79 -42.07 26.59
N LEU A 2 -7.85 -41.80 27.51
CA LEU A 2 -7.67 -40.46 28.08
C LEU A 2 -6.86 -39.58 27.12
N ARG A 3 -7.36 -38.39 26.81
CA ARG A 3 -6.67 -37.42 25.94
C ARG A 3 -5.91 -36.39 26.77
N ARG A 4 -4.67 -36.08 26.37
CA ARG A 4 -3.87 -35.01 26.95
C ARG A 4 -4.31 -33.63 26.43
N LYS A 5 -3.91 -32.59 27.14
CA LYS A 5 -4.16 -31.20 26.72
C LYS A 5 -3.26 -30.83 25.53
N PRO A 6 -3.71 -29.92 24.64
CA PRO A 6 -2.89 -29.39 23.56
C PRO A 6 -1.65 -28.66 24.09
N THR A 7 -0.57 -28.68 23.31
CA THR A 7 0.66 -27.97 23.64
C THR A 7 0.47 -26.47 23.45
N ARG A 8 0.90 -25.68 24.43
CA ARG A 8 1.00 -24.22 24.33
C ARG A 8 2.44 -23.84 23.96
N LEU A 9 2.60 -23.01 22.95
CA LEU A 9 3.91 -22.47 22.56
C LEU A 9 4.24 -21.26 23.45
N GLU A 10 5.50 -21.13 23.83
CA GLU A 10 6.01 -20.05 24.67
C GLU A 10 7.19 -19.39 23.99
N LEU A 11 7.26 -18.07 24.02
CA LEU A 11 8.35 -17.31 23.41
C LEU A 11 9.66 -17.50 24.18
N LYS A 12 10.76 -17.61 23.44
CA LYS A 12 12.12 -17.83 23.94
C LYS A 12 13.03 -16.66 23.56
N LEU A 13 14.22 -16.64 24.15
CA LEU A 13 15.22 -15.64 23.79
C LEU A 13 15.73 -15.84 22.36
N ASP A 14 15.75 -17.07 21.87
CA ASP A 14 16.12 -17.42 20.50
C ASP A 14 15.21 -16.73 19.46
N ASP A 15 13.94 -16.47 19.78
CA ASP A 15 13.00 -15.78 18.88
C ASP A 15 13.43 -14.31 18.62
N ILE A 16 14.27 -13.73 19.48
CA ILE A 16 14.83 -12.39 19.28
C ILE A 16 15.81 -12.41 18.10
N GLU A 17 16.56 -13.50 17.92
CA GLU A 17 17.51 -13.63 16.81
C GLU A 17 16.78 -13.65 15.46
N GLU A 18 15.63 -14.33 15.39
CA GLU A 18 14.77 -14.31 14.20
C GLU A 18 14.31 -12.90 13.86
N PHE A 19 13.89 -12.11 14.86
CA PHE A 19 13.52 -10.71 14.67
C PHE A 19 14.68 -9.86 14.16
N GLU A 20 15.89 -10.05 14.69
CA GLU A 20 17.07 -9.31 14.26
C GLU A 20 17.46 -9.58 12.81
N VAL A 21 17.29 -10.82 12.34
CA VAL A 21 17.49 -11.16 10.92
C VAL A 21 16.50 -10.40 10.04
N VAL A 22 15.21 -10.47 10.35
CA VAL A 22 14.16 -9.80 9.56
C VAL A 22 14.34 -8.27 9.58
N ARG A 23 14.70 -7.71 10.74
CA ARG A 23 14.99 -6.27 10.88
C ARG A 23 16.14 -5.85 9.97
N LYS A 24 17.23 -6.63 9.96
CA LYS A 24 18.40 -6.38 9.11
C LYS A 24 18.08 -6.51 7.63
N GLU A 25 17.27 -7.49 7.23
CA GLU A 25 16.80 -7.63 5.85
C GLU A 25 15.96 -6.42 5.42
N LEU A 26 15.06 -5.94 6.28
CA LEU A 26 14.27 -4.74 6.00
C LEU A 26 15.14 -3.48 5.88
N GLU A 27 16.14 -3.33 6.75
CA GLU A 27 17.04 -2.18 6.75
C GLU A 27 17.98 -2.18 5.52
N THR A 28 18.47 -3.36 5.12
CA THR A 28 19.26 -3.50 3.89
C THR A 28 18.43 -3.30 2.62
N HIS A 29 17.17 -3.75 2.61
CA HIS A 29 16.23 -3.47 1.53
C HIS A 29 15.87 -1.98 1.46
N LYS A 30 15.70 -1.31 2.61
CA LYS A 30 15.49 0.14 2.68
C LYS A 30 16.71 0.92 2.17
N LYS A 31 17.93 0.47 2.47
CA LYS A 31 19.16 1.14 2.02
C LYS A 31 19.42 0.95 0.51
N GLN A 32 19.07 -0.21 -0.04
CA GLN A 32 19.06 -0.42 -1.50
C GLN A 32 17.94 0.37 -2.19
N ARG A 33 16.83 0.64 -1.49
CA ARG A 33 15.79 1.56 -1.97
C ARG A 33 16.28 3.01 -1.90
N GLU A 34 16.98 3.44 -0.84
CA GLU A 34 17.38 4.84 -0.63
C GLU A 34 18.42 5.38 -1.64
N GLU A 35 19.26 4.54 -2.24
CA GLU A 35 20.11 4.98 -3.38
C GLU A 35 19.28 5.25 -4.66
N VAL A 36 18.03 4.80 -4.72
CA VAL A 36 17.10 4.98 -5.84
C VAL A 36 15.90 5.89 -5.47
N ASP A 37 15.76 6.29 -4.20
CA ASP A 37 14.48 6.78 -3.65
C ASP A 37 14.54 8.15 -2.98
N MET A 38 15.37 9.08 -3.51
CA MET A 38 15.14 10.52 -3.30
C MET A 38 13.86 11.05 -4.00
N VAL A 39 13.03 10.20 -4.60
CA VAL A 39 11.85 10.61 -5.40
C VAL A 39 10.55 9.84 -5.09
N GLY A 40 10.49 8.95 -4.09
CA GLY A 40 9.32 8.04 -3.95
C GLY A 40 8.84 7.77 -2.53
N ALA A 41 8.88 8.75 -1.64
CA ALA A 41 8.14 8.69 -0.38
C ALA A 41 6.67 9.08 -0.59
N ASN A 42 5.80 8.12 -0.93
CA ASN A 42 4.46 8.07 -0.33
C ASN A 42 3.79 6.70 -0.57
N ASP A 43 3.23 6.16 0.51
CA ASP A 43 2.18 5.13 0.61
C ASP A 43 2.27 3.83 -0.18
N GLY A 44 2.33 2.74 0.59
CA GLY A 44 1.40 1.62 0.43
C GLY A 44 1.70 0.62 -0.69
N GLU A 45 1.51 -0.65 -0.34
CA GLU A 45 1.34 -1.78 -1.25
C GLU A 45 2.61 -2.32 -1.92
N GLY A 46 2.77 -3.62 -1.74
CA GLY A 46 3.91 -4.38 -2.18
C GLY A 46 4.03 -4.47 -3.69
N ALA A 47 5.28 -4.71 -4.10
CA ALA A 47 5.61 -5.68 -5.13
C ALA A 47 4.88 -5.54 -6.47
N LEU A 48 5.16 -4.48 -7.25
CA LEU A 48 5.07 -4.53 -8.71
C LEU A 48 6.22 -3.67 -9.27
N ALA A 49 7.38 -4.28 -9.50
CA ALA A 49 7.77 -4.66 -10.85
C ALA A 49 7.97 -3.45 -11.78
N LEU A 50 9.24 -3.03 -11.89
CA LEU A 50 9.93 -2.59 -13.11
C LEU A 50 9.00 -2.34 -14.32
N ASN A 51 8.54 -1.11 -14.52
CA ASN A 51 7.92 -0.72 -15.78
C ASN A 51 8.50 0.64 -16.22
N PRO A 52 9.19 0.75 -17.37
CA PRO A 52 9.73 2.01 -17.87
C PRO A 52 8.65 2.93 -18.46
N ASP A 53 7.38 2.59 -18.32
CA ASP A 53 6.26 3.40 -18.77
C ASP A 53 5.87 4.34 -17.62
N HIS A 54 6.23 5.63 -17.73
CA HIS A 54 5.97 6.69 -16.75
C HIS A 54 4.47 7.05 -16.62
N LYS A 55 3.61 6.04 -16.48
CA LYS A 55 2.20 6.21 -16.15
C LYS A 55 2.09 6.43 -14.66
N SER A 56 1.35 7.47 -14.26
CA SER A 56 1.07 7.69 -12.84
C SER A 56 0.38 6.45 -12.27
N TRP A 57 0.66 6.12 -11.00
CA TRP A 57 0.06 4.98 -10.32
C TRP A 57 -1.48 4.98 -10.41
N GLU A 58 -2.07 6.18 -10.34
CA GLU A 58 -3.49 6.41 -10.57
C GLU A 58 -3.96 5.88 -11.92
N GLN A 59 -3.20 6.14 -12.98
CA GLN A 59 -3.52 5.70 -14.34
C GLN A 59 -3.38 4.18 -14.49
N VAL A 60 -2.38 3.58 -13.83
CA VAL A 60 -2.23 2.12 -13.76
C VAL A 60 -3.43 1.47 -13.07
N ILE A 61 -3.89 2.04 -11.96
CA ILE A 61 -5.08 1.54 -11.27
C ILE A 61 -6.31 1.69 -12.13
N HIS A 62 -6.54 2.87 -12.72
CA HIS A 62 -7.69 3.13 -13.58
C HIS A 62 -7.80 2.11 -14.72
N ASP A 63 -6.70 1.82 -15.40
CA ASP A 63 -6.66 0.81 -16.46
C ASP A 63 -6.92 -0.61 -15.92
N ARG A 64 -6.35 -0.94 -14.75
CA ARG A 64 -6.49 -2.26 -14.10
C ARG A 64 -7.92 -2.55 -13.63
N ILE A 65 -8.62 -1.56 -13.09
CA ILE A 65 -10.00 -1.72 -12.59
C ILE A 65 -11.06 -1.32 -13.63
N GLY A 66 -10.65 -0.93 -14.84
CA GLY A 66 -11.55 -0.47 -15.90
C GLY A 66 -12.28 0.83 -15.58
N TYR A 67 -11.73 1.65 -14.67
CA TYR A 67 -12.33 2.89 -14.24
C TYR A 67 -12.06 4.01 -15.25
N LYS A 68 -13.13 4.56 -15.83
CA LYS A 68 -13.09 5.62 -16.82
C LYS A 68 -14.02 6.76 -16.38
N PRO A 69 -13.54 7.68 -15.50
CA PRO A 69 -14.39 8.75 -15.01
C PRO A 69 -14.84 9.61 -16.19
N GLN A 70 -16.15 9.66 -16.40
CA GLN A 70 -16.72 10.61 -17.36
C GLN A 70 -16.60 12.01 -16.76
N PRO A 71 -16.09 13.01 -17.51
CA PRO A 71 -16.13 14.38 -17.03
C PRO A 71 -17.58 14.75 -16.80
N LYS A 72 -17.98 14.92 -15.53
CA LYS A 72 -19.33 15.38 -15.21
C LYS A 72 -19.50 16.75 -15.87
N PRO A 73 -20.53 16.96 -16.71
CA PRO A 73 -20.79 18.31 -17.22
C PRO A 73 -20.98 19.20 -16.01
N SER A 74 -20.18 20.27 -15.94
CA SER A 74 -20.24 21.26 -14.88
C SER A 74 -21.57 21.99 -14.96
N ASN A 75 -22.62 21.43 -14.34
CA ASN A 75 -23.88 22.14 -14.14
C ASN A 75 -23.65 23.19 -13.05
N ARG A 76 -23.03 24.32 -13.43
CA ARG A 76 -22.98 25.55 -12.62
C ARG A 76 -24.34 26.25 -12.51
N SER A 77 -25.45 25.51 -12.54
CA SER A 77 -26.80 26.08 -12.56
C SER A 77 -27.77 25.43 -11.57
N SER A 78 -27.34 24.53 -10.69
CA SER A 78 -28.25 23.89 -9.72
C SER A 78 -27.74 23.93 -8.28
N GLN A 79 -27.13 25.04 -7.86
CA GLN A 79 -26.74 25.23 -6.45
C GLN A 79 -27.04 26.62 -5.86
N PHE A 80 -27.90 27.40 -6.51
CA PHE A 80 -28.57 28.50 -5.84
C PHE A 80 -30.08 28.23 -5.92
N GLY A 81 -30.63 27.82 -4.78
CA GLY A 81 -32.07 27.71 -4.61
C GLY A 81 -32.72 29.08 -4.83
N ASN A 82 -33.89 29.05 -5.45
CA ASN A 82 -34.76 30.20 -5.63
C ASN A 82 -34.96 30.93 -4.29
N PHE A 83 -34.55 32.19 -4.21
CA PHE A 83 -35.11 33.13 -3.26
C PHE A 83 -36.14 33.96 -4.02
N GLU A 84 -37.42 33.71 -3.74
CA GLU A 84 -38.53 34.62 -4.06
C GLU A 84 -38.39 35.91 -3.24
N PHE A 85 -38.72 37.04 -3.85
CA PHE A 85 -39.06 38.30 -3.18
C PHE A 85 -40.51 38.65 -3.54
#